data_AF-A0A939SK39-F1
#
_entry.id   AF-A0A939SK39-F1
#
_cell.length_a   1.000
_cell.length_b   1.000
_cell.length_c   1.000
_cell.angle_alpha   90.00
_cell.angle_beta   90.00
_cell.angle_gamma   90.00
#
_symmetry.space_group_name_H-M   'P 1'
#
loop_
_entity.id
_entity.type
_entity.pdbx_description
1 polymer ?
#
loop_
_entity_poly.entity_id
_entity_poly.type
_entity_poly.pdbx_seq_one_letter_code
_entity_poly.pdbx_strand_id
1 'polypeptide(L)' 'MNIDFNNPVFVIQATLKYSLSQSIAGDLILLSDRIYFKTSDGAKLPKFKNEFLFSDIKTLKWV' A
#
# COMPACT_ATOMS: atom_id res chain seq x y z
N MET A 1 -4.36 15.04 -5.52
CA MET A 1 -5.25 14.07 -6.20
C MET A 1 -6.03 13.34 -5.11
N ASN A 2 -7.34 13.13 -5.26
CA ASN A 2 -8.18 12.47 -4.26
C ASN A 2 -8.28 10.98 -4.61
N ILE A 3 -7.87 10.09 -3.70
CA ILE A 3 -7.92 8.65 -3.93
C ILE A 3 -9.32 8.17 -3.49
N ASP A 4 -10.07 7.53 -4.39
CA ASP A 4 -11.36 6.95 -4.04
C ASP A 4 -11.17 5.58 -3.37
N PHE A 5 -11.41 5.53 -2.06
CA PHE A 5 -11.37 4.30 -1.28
C PHE A 5 -12.74 3.63 -1.12
N ASN A 6 -13.82 4.21 -1.65
CA ASN A 6 -15.17 3.66 -1.46
C ASN A 6 -15.44 2.44 -2.36
N ASN A 7 -14.66 2.30 -3.44
CA ASN A 7 -14.82 1.25 -4.43
C ASN A 7 -13.49 0.49 -4.67
N PRO A 8 -12.93 -0.18 -3.64
CA PRO A 8 -11.73 -0.97 -3.84
C PRO A 8 -12.01 -2.18 -4.73
N VAL A 9 -11.07 -2.51 -5.61
CA VAL A 9 -11.10 -3.78 -6.36
C VAL A 9 -10.90 -4.95 -5.41
N PHE A 10 -9.95 -4.80 -4.48
CA PHE A 10 -9.66 -5.80 -3.47
C PHE A 10 -8.99 -5.18 -2.23
N VAL A 11 -9.19 -5.79 -1.08
CA VAL A 11 -8.53 -5.41 0.18
C VAL A 11 -8.01 -6.66 0.86
N ILE A 12 -6.75 -6.66 1.26
CA ILE A 12 -6.12 -7.75 2.00
C ILE A 12 -5.29 -7.21 3.17
N GLN A 13 -5.30 -7.92 4.29
CA GLN A 13 -4.38 -7.63 5.38
C GLN A 13 -2.95 -7.98 4.97
N ALA A 14 -2.04 -7.04 5.16
CA ALA A 14 -0.65 -7.18 4.78
C ALA A 14 0.27 -6.55 5.84
N THR A 15 1.52 -6.99 5.85
CA THR A 15 2.57 -6.38 6.64
C THR A 15 3.57 -5.72 5.71
N LEU A 16 3.77 -4.42 5.87
CA LEU A 16 4.78 -3.67 5.15
C LEU A 16 6.08 -3.66 5.93
N LYS A 17 7.14 -4.19 5.34
CA LYS A 17 8.51 -4.06 5.84
C LYS A 17 9.17 -2.83 5.20
N TYR A 18 9.47 -1.81 6.00
CA TYR A 18 10.07 -0.55 5.51
C TYR A 18 11.49 -0.29 6.01
N SER A 19 11.99 -1.12 6.94
CA SER A 19 13.42 -1.23 7.25
C SER A 19 13.77 -2.67 7.64
N LEU A 20 15.06 -2.97 7.86
CA LEU A 20 15.50 -4.31 8.24
C LEU A 20 14.80 -4.85 9.49
N SER A 21 14.50 -3.98 10.45
CA SER A 21 13.95 -4.35 11.76
C SER A 21 12.54 -3.81 12.01
N GLN A 22 11.96 -3.04 11.09
CA GLN A 22 10.65 -2.43 11.29
C GLN A 22 9.66 -2.86 10.22
N SER A 23 8.55 -3.39 10.70
CA SER A 23 7.40 -3.79 9.91
C SER A 23 6.14 -3.21 10.54
N ILE A 24 5.16 -2.87 9.72
CA ILE A 24 3.88 -2.35 10.17
C ILE A 24 2.74 -3.15 9.54
N ALA A 25 1.74 -3.49 10.36
CA ALA A 25 0.52 -4.13 9.89
C ALA A 25 -0.42 -3.08 9.26
N GLY A 26 -1.19 -3.51 8.28
CA GLY A 26 -2.13 -2.67 7.58
C GLY A 26 -2.93 -3.43 6.54
N ASP A 27 -3.64 -2.66 5.72
CA ASP A 27 -4.39 -3.14 4.58
C ASP A 27 -3.67 -2.74 3.29
N LEU A 28 -3.45 -3.71 2.42
CA LEU A 28 -3.09 -3.48 1.03
C LEU A 28 -4.39 -3.37 0.22
N ILE A 29 -4.64 -2.17 -0.30
CA ILE A 29 -5.85 -1.82 -1.04
C ILE A 29 -5.49 -1.75 -2.51
N LEU A 30 -6.14 -2.59 -3.30
CA LEU A 30 -6.06 -2.58 -4.75
C LEU A 30 -7.17 -1.68 -5.30
N LEU A 31 -6.77 -0.65 -6.06
CA LEU A 31 -7.67 0.24 -6.78
C LEU A 31 -7.54 -0.02 -8.28
N SER A 32 -8.33 0.68 -9.10
CA SER A 32 -8.36 0.49 -10.55
C SER A 32 -7.05 0.87 -11.27
N ASP A 33 -6.26 1.79 -10.70
CA ASP A 33 -5.04 2.32 -11.32
C ASP A 33 -3.78 2.19 -10.45
N ARG A 34 -3.93 1.74 -9.19
CA ARG A 34 -2.86 1.78 -8.18
C ARG A 34 -3.04 0.77 -7.07
N ILE A 35 -1.96 0.57 -6.32
CA ILE A 35 -1.94 -0.07 -5.00
C ILE A 35 -1.72 1.01 -3.94
N TYR A 36 -2.49 0.94 -2.86
CA TYR A 36 -2.34 1.79 -1.69
C TYR A 36 -2.15 0.95 -0.44
N PHE A 37 -1.19 1.32 0.41
CA PHE A 37 -1.00 0.69 1.72
C PHE A 37 -1.53 1.61 2.83
N LYS A 38 -2.54 1.13 3.56
CA LYS A 38 -3.13 1.83 4.69
C LYS A 38 -2.66 1.16 5.98
N THR A 39 -1.98 1.89 6.84
CA THR A 39 -1.58 1.39 8.17
C THR A 39 -2.81 1.17 9.06
N SER A 40 -2.77 0.14 9.92
CA SER A 40 -3.89 -0.19 10.81
C SER A 40 -4.24 0.93 11.79
N ASP A 41 -3.25 1.73 12.19
CA ASP A 41 -3.40 2.89 13.09
C ASP A 41 -3.71 4.20 12.35
N GLY A 42 -3.78 4.18 11.02
CA GLY A 42 -3.94 5.37 10.19
C GLY A 42 -2.73 6.30 10.17
N ALA A 43 -1.60 5.91 10.79
CA ALA A 43 -0.40 6.72 10.84
C ALA A 43 0.26 6.85 9.47
N LYS A 44 0.69 8.05 9.12
CA LYS A 44 1.54 8.27 7.95
C LYS A 44 2.98 7.92 8.32
N LEU A 45 3.55 6.93 7.65
CA LEU A 45 4.97 6.62 7.79
C LEU A 45 5.82 7.74 7.16
N PRO A 46 6.67 8.44 7.93
CA PRO A 46 7.50 9.50 7.38
C PRO A 46 8.47 8.92 6.33
N LYS A 47 8.54 9.57 5.16
CA LYS A 47 9.39 9.19 4.01
C LYS A 47 9.00 7.89 3.29
N PHE A 48 7.85 7.30 3.58
CA PHE A 48 7.36 6.16 2.83
C PHE A 48 6.29 6.58 1.81
N LYS A 49 6.45 6.20 0.54
CA LYS A 49 5.40 6.32 -0.47
C LYS A 49 4.43 5.16 -0.24
N ASN A 50 3.24 5.45 0.26
CA ASN A 50 2.19 4.46 0.52
C ASN A 50 1.25 4.22 -0.66
N GLU A 51 1.59 4.76 -1.83
CA GLU A 51 0.80 4.72 -3.04
C GLU A 51 1.70 4.39 -4.24
N PHE A 52 1.28 3.45 -5.08
CA PHE A 52 2.01 3.02 -6.26
C PHE A 52 1.05 2.88 -7.44
N LEU A 53 1.13 3.81 -8.40
CA LEU A 53 0.43 3.67 -9.68
C LEU A 53 0.95 2.43 -10.41
N PHE A 54 0.08 1.67 -11.08
CA PHE A 54 0.51 0.50 -11.84
C PHE A 54 1.51 0.86 -12.95
N SER A 55 1.39 2.05 -13.53
CA SER A 55 2.35 2.58 -14.51
C SER A 55 3.77 2.76 -13.95
N ASP A 56 3.90 2.98 -12.64
CA ASP A 56 5.19 3.17 -11.96
C ASP A 56 5.82 1.82 -11.56
N ILE A 57 5.04 0.73 -11.51
CA ILE A 57 5.49 -0.59 -11.07
C ILE A 57 6.21 -1.28 -12.23
N LYS A 58 7.54 -1.37 -12.14
CA LYS A 58 8.37 -2.04 -13.16
C LYS A 58 8.43 -3.56 -13.01
N THR A 59 8.23 -4.08 -11.80
CA THR A 59 8.42 -5.50 -11.51
C THR A 59 7.57 -5.92 -10.30
N LEU A 60 6.95 -7.09 -10.40
CA LEU A 60 6.33 -7.81 -9.29
C LEU A 60 7.13 -9.09 -9.07
N LYS A 61 7.46 -9.39 -7.81
CA LYS A 61 8.17 -10.62 -7.42
C LYS A 61 7.36 -11.35 -6.37
N TRP A 62 7.29 -12.65 -6.53
CA TRP A 62 6.73 -13.62 -5.58
C TRP A 62 7.91 -14.34 -4.93
N VAL A 63 7.89 -14.46 -3.62
CA VAL A 63 8.92 -15.15 -2.80
C VAL A 63 8.34 -16.47 -2.33
#